data_AF-A0A7G1IPZ4-F1
#
_entry.id   AF-A0A7G1IPZ4-F1
#
_cell.length_a   1.000
_cell.length_b   1.000
_cell.length_c   1.000
_cell.angle_alpha   90.00
_cell.angle_beta   90.00
_cell.angle_gamma   90.00
#
_symmetry.space_group_name_H-M   'P 1'
#
loop_
_entity.id
_entity.type
_entity.pdbx_description
1 polymer ?
#
loop_
_entity_poly.entity_id
_entity_poly.type
_entity_poly.pdbx_seq_one_letter_code
_entity_poly.pdbx_strand_id
1 'polypeptide(L)' 'MRYGIDTEGEGGRKTVEALGLQTPPLTIPWSVLSLFAAGPTLSRADALLAHDALPPDTKPGRPVSADGGSR' A
#
# COMPACT_ATOMS: atom_id res chain seq x y z
N MET A 1 11.26 13.19 -0.90
CA MET A 1 10.33 12.58 -1.86
C MET A 1 8.96 12.47 -1.21
N ARG A 2 7.87 12.65 -1.97
CA ARG A 2 6.49 12.44 -1.52
C ARG A 2 5.92 11.22 -2.23
N TYR A 3 5.12 10.41 -1.53
CA TYR A 3 4.42 9.27 -2.11
C TYR A 3 2.92 9.53 -1.99
N GLY A 4 2.19 9.42 -3.09
CA GLY A 4 0.72 9.48 -3.06
C GLY A 4 0.16 8.23 -2.39
N ILE A 5 -0.99 8.32 -1.76
CA ILE A 5 -1.71 7.16 -1.22
C ILE A 5 -3.04 7.09 -1.95
N ASP A 6 -3.32 5.96 -2.58
CA ASP A 6 -4.64 5.73 -3.16
C ASP A 6 -5.63 5.44 -2.03
N THR A 7 -6.57 6.36 -1.80
CA THR A 7 -7.59 6.25 -0.74
C THR A 7 -8.97 5.88 -1.29
N GLU A 8 -9.06 5.51 -2.57
CA GLU A 8 -10.34 5.18 -3.21
C GLU A 8 -10.90 3.84 -2.71
N GLY A 9 -12.16 3.86 -2.28
CA GLY A 9 -12.91 2.69 -1.82
C GLY A 9 -12.26 1.89 -0.67
N GLU A 10 -12.70 0.65 -0.53
CA GLU A 10 -12.20 -0.28 0.50
C GLU A 10 -10.70 -0.61 0.35
N GLY A 11 -10.19 -0.62 -0.89
CA GLY A 11 -8.77 -0.86 -1.17
C GLY A 11 -7.88 0.23 -0.59
N GLY A 12 -8.31 1.48 -0.66
CA GLY A 12 -7.57 2.60 -0.10
C GLY A 12 -7.54 2.61 1.42
N ARG A 13 -8.68 2.34 2.07
CA ARG A 13 -8.74 2.17 3.55
C ARG A 13 -7.77 1.09 4.04
N LYS A 14 -7.77 -0.07 3.39
CA LYS A 14 -6.85 -1.17 3.70
C LYS A 14 -5.39 -0.81 3.47
N THR A 15 -5.10 0.05 2.49
CA THR A 15 -3.72 0.52 2.23
C THR A 15 -3.21 1.35 3.41
N VAL A 16 -4.02 2.28 3.93
CA VAL A 16 -3.68 3.09 5.13
C VAL A 16 -3.49 2.19 6.36
N GLU A 17 -4.39 1.22 6.57
CA GLU A 17 -4.32 0.27 7.69
C GLU A 17 -3.09 -0.65 7.60
N ALA A 18 -2.80 -1.22 6.43
CA ALA A 18 -1.65 -2.11 6.21
C ALA A 18 -0.30 -1.40 6.38
N LEU A 19 -0.23 -0.11 6.03
CA LEU A 19 0.95 0.72 6.25
C LEU A 19 1.08 1.20 7.71
N GLY A 20 0.09 0.93 8.58
CA GLY A 20 0.10 1.36 9.98
C GLY A 20 -0.02 2.87 10.16
N LEU A 21 -0.58 3.58 9.18
CA LEU A 21 -0.68 5.04 9.22
C LEU A 21 -1.77 5.50 10.19
N GLN A 22 -1.46 6.51 10.98
CA GLN A 22 -2.38 7.08 11.97
C GLN A 22 -3.41 7.99 11.27
N THR A 23 -4.68 7.83 11.66
CA THR A 23 -5.80 8.67 11.18
C THR A 23 -6.30 9.54 12.33
N PRO A 24 -6.57 10.85 12.13
CA PRO A 24 -6.51 11.61 10.88
C PRO A 24 -5.08 12.05 10.49
N PRO A 25 -4.79 12.18 9.18
CA PRO A 25 -3.51 12.70 8.72
C PRO A 25 -3.33 14.17 9.10
N LEU A 26 -2.08 14.60 9.27
CA LEU A 26 -1.74 16.00 9.48
C LEU A 26 -1.95 16.81 8.19
N THR A 27 -2.60 17.96 8.31
CA THR A 27 -2.78 18.88 7.19
C THR A 27 -1.46 19.60 6.88
N ILE A 28 -1.14 19.73 5.59
CA ILE A 28 0.08 20.39 5.13
C ILE A 28 -0.27 21.42 4.05
N PRO A 29 0.32 22.63 4.09
CA PRO A 29 0.15 23.60 3.01
C PRO A 29 0.76 23.09 1.70
N TRP A 30 0.06 23.31 0.60
CA TRP A 30 0.48 22.87 -0.73
C TRP A 30 1.87 23.38 -1.14
N SER A 31 2.20 24.62 -0.77
CA SER A 31 3.51 25.23 -1.06
C SER A 31 4.67 24.43 -0.48
N VAL A 32 4.48 23.83 0.71
CA VAL A 32 5.50 23.00 1.36
C VAL A 32 5.53 21.60 0.73
N LEU A 33 4.35 21.00 0.47
CA LEU A 33 4.26 19.69 -0.17
C LEU A 33 4.90 19.66 -1.58
N SER A 34 4.86 20.79 -2.28
CA SER A 34 5.43 20.96 -3.62
C SER A 34 6.96 20.98 -3.67
N LEU A 35 7.63 21.17 -2.53
CA LEU A 35 9.09 21.11 -2.44
C LEU A 35 9.63 19.68 -2.54
N PHE A 36 8.79 18.68 -2.27
CA PHE A 36 9.18 17.28 -2.36
C PHE A 36 8.90 16.74 -3.76
N ALA A 37 9.93 16.18 -4.41
CA ALA A 37 9.76 15.46 -5.67
C ALA A 37 8.79 14.26 -5.50
N ALA A 38 7.99 14.00 -6.53
CA ALA A 38 6.96 12.97 -6.54
C ALA A 38 7.56 11.58 -6.79
N GLY A 39 7.21 10.64 -5.91
CA GLY A 39 7.46 9.21 -6.05
C GLY A 39 6.21 8.45 -6.51
N PRO A 40 6.31 7.12 -6.64
CA PRO A 40 5.18 6.25 -6.98
C PRO A 40 4.03 6.34 -5.97
N THR A 41 2.84 5.95 -6.42
CA THR A 41 1.64 5.89 -5.58
C THR A 41 1.62 4.59 -4.79
N LEU A 42 1.42 4.69 -3.47
CA LEU A 42 1.19 3.55 -2.61
C LEU A 42 -0.26 3.09 -2.78
N SER A 43 -0.43 1.92 -3.39
CA SER A 43 -1.73 1.27 -3.55
C SER A 43 -1.57 -0.25 -3.54
N ARG A 44 -2.66 -0.97 -3.25
CA ARG A 44 -2.67 -2.44 -3.34
C ARG A 44 -2.44 -2.94 -4.78
N ALA A 45 -3.02 -2.28 -5.77
CA ALA A 45 -2.93 -2.72 -7.17
C ALA A 45 -1.50 -2.59 -7.69
N ASP A 46 -0.84 -1.47 -7.42
CA ASP A 46 0.56 -1.26 -7.82
C ASP A 46 1.50 -2.20 -7.06
N ALA A 47 1.23 -2.47 -5.78
CA ALA A 47 1.99 -3.44 -5.01
C ALA A 47 1.88 -4.87 -5.58
N LEU A 48 0.70 -5.29 -6.05
CA LEU A 48 0.54 -6.59 -6.71
C LEU A 48 1.36 -6.67 -8.00
N LEU A 49 1.29 -5.63 -8.83
CA LEU A 49 2.06 -5.56 -10.07
C LEU A 49 3.58 -5.60 -9.81
N ALA A 50 4.04 -4.78 -8.86
CA ALA A 50 5.44 -4.74 -8.47
C ALA A 50 5.91 -6.09 -7.86
N HIS A 51 5.05 -6.74 -7.07
CA HIS A 51 5.32 -8.03 -6.47
C HIS A 51 5.43 -9.15 -7.52
N ASP A 52 4.54 -9.19 -8.50
CA ASP A 52 4.54 -10.21 -9.56
C ASP A 52 5.77 -10.13 -10.48
N ALA A 53 6.42 -8.95 -10.53
CA ALA A 53 7.66 -8.75 -11.28
C ALA A 53 8.92 -9.23 -10.52
N LEU A 54 8.81 -9.59 -9.23
CA LEU A 54 9.95 -10.04 -8.44
C LEU A 54 10.23 -11.55 -8.64
N PRO A 55 11.50 -11.98 -8.60
CA PRO A 55 11.82 -13.40 -8.51
C PRO A 55 11.12 -14.03 -7.30
N PRO A 56 10.69 -15.30 -7.39
CA PRO A 56 10.10 -16.00 -6.26
C PRO A 56 11.01 -15.94 -5.03
N ASP A 57 10.43 -15.68 -3.85
CA ASP A 57 11.17 -15.66 -2.60
C ASP A 57 11.84 -17.02 -2.35
N THR A 58 13.14 -16.99 -2.06
CA THR A 58 13.94 -18.18 -1.77
C THR A 58 13.68 -18.75 -0.37
N LYS A 59 12.99 -18.00 0.51
CA LYS A 59 12.60 -18.44 1.86
C LYS A 59 11.14 -18.06 2.14
N PRO A 60 10.17 -18.63 1.41
CA PRO A 60 8.77 -18.27 1.59
C PRO A 60 8.35 -18.56 3.03
N GLY A 61 7.67 -17.59 3.66
CA GLY A 61 7.03 -17.78 4.96
C GLY A 61 6.01 -18.93 4.90
N ARG A 62 5.65 -19.49 6.07
CA ARG A 62 4.65 -20.56 6.16
C ARG A 62 3.39 -20.14 5.38
N PRO A 63 2.94 -20.91 4.37
CA PRO A 63 1.71 -20.56 3.67
C PRO A 63 0.56 -20.62 4.68
N VAL A 64 -0.16 -19.50 4.82
CA VAL A 64 -1.43 -19.49 5.53
C VAL A 64 -2.43 -20.19 4.63
N SER A 65 -2.81 -21.43 4.98
CA SER A 65 -3.89 -22.11 4.28
C SER A 65 -5.16 -21.29 4.46
N ALA A 66 -5.64 -20.66 3.39
CA ALA A 66 -7.01 -20.21 3.32
C ALA A 66 -7.88 -21.47 3.17
N ASP A 67 -8.25 -22.07 4.30
CA ASP A 67 -9.20 -23.17 4.33
C ASP A 67 -10.56 -22.64 3.88
N GLY A 68 -10.90 -22.93 2.62
CA GLY A 68 -12.24 -22.76 2.07
C GLY A 68 -13.19 -23.75 2.72
N GLY A 69 -13.92 -23.29 3.74
CA GLY A 69 -15.06 -24.01 4.29
C GLY A 69 -16.30 -23.83 3.41
N SER A 70 -16.45 -24.63 2.35
CA SER A 70 -17.76 -24.96 1.80
C SER A 70 -18.46 -25.94 2.73
N ARG A 71 -19.60 -25.54 3.27
CA ARG A 71 -20.73 -26.43 3.61
C ARG A 71 -22.01 -25.75 3.18
#